data_AF-A0A1B1U4G4-F1
#
_entry.id   AF-A0A1B1U4G4-F1
#
_cell.length_a   1.000
_cell.length_b   1.000
_cell.length_c   1.000
_cell.angle_alpha   90.00
_cell.angle_beta   90.00
_cell.angle_gamma   90.00
#
_symmetry.space_group_name_H-M   'P 1'
#
loop_
_entity.id
_entity.type
_entity.pdbx_description
1 polymer ?
#
loop_
_entity_poly.entity_id
_entity_poly.type
_entity_poly.pdbx_seq_one_letter_code
_entity_poly.pdbx_strand_id
1 'polypeptide(L)'
;MKFDWERREALKKGVGSLGVLGAGAMIWSEYLNAQVKQDVLRPPGAKKDFLSHCIRCGLCVEACPYLTLKLAEVGNQKGISAGTPYFEPRKIPCYMCQDIPCMRSCPSGALSAEALSDAEGQVKIDYARMGVAVIDTTHCIAYGGIQCDACYRACPLIKKALYLKVEHNDFTDKHSKLLPMVDAEFCTGCGMCERACVTQKPTIVVLPYEKVMGAVGDHYIRSWKQGDETRINQEVDSNPNKTNSLDYLNNGEF
;
A
#
# COMPACT_ATOMS: atom_id res chain seq x y z
N MET A 1 40.12 -41.46 -38.19
CA MET A 1 39.00 -40.70 -37.58
C MET A 1 38.10 -40.19 -38.70
N LYS A 2 36.92 -40.78 -38.90
CA LYS A 2 35.94 -40.25 -39.88
C LYS A 2 35.22 -39.07 -39.24
N PHE A 3 35.29 -37.91 -39.89
CA PHE A 3 34.68 -36.68 -39.41
C PHE A 3 33.17 -36.75 -39.68
N ASP A 4 32.37 -36.97 -38.64
CA ASP A 4 30.93 -37.20 -38.75
C ASP A 4 30.18 -35.86 -38.78
N TRP A 5 29.79 -35.44 -40.00
CA TRP A 5 29.16 -34.14 -40.27
C TRP A 5 27.79 -34.00 -39.59
N GLU A 6 27.02 -35.09 -39.51
CA GLU A 6 25.68 -35.08 -38.91
C GLU A 6 25.73 -34.81 -37.40
N ARG A 7 26.71 -35.39 -36.68
CA ARG A 7 26.89 -35.11 -35.24
C ARG A 7 27.23 -33.65 -34.98
N ARG A 8 28.02 -33.02 -35.85
CA ARG A 8 28.39 -31.61 -35.72
C ARG A 8 27.21 -30.68 -35.98
N GLU A 9 26.35 -31.02 -36.94
CA GLU A 9 25.11 -30.31 -37.24
C GLU A 9 24.13 -30.40 -36.06
N ALA A 10 23.96 -31.60 -35.49
CA ALA A 10 23.10 -31.84 -34.33
C ALA A 10 23.58 -31.09 -33.08
N LEU A 11 24.89 -31.08 -32.81
CA LEU A 11 25.49 -30.31 -31.71
C LEU A 11 25.29 -28.80 -31.88
N LYS A 12 25.49 -28.26 -33.08
CA LYS A 12 25.25 -26.84 -33.37
C LYS A 12 23.79 -26.45 -33.15
N LYS A 13 22.85 -27.28 -33.61
CA LYS A 13 21.41 -27.06 -33.42
C LYS A 13 21.01 -27.16 -31.95
N GLY A 14 21.57 -28.13 -31.20
CA GLY A 14 21.32 -28.30 -29.77
C GLY A 14 21.84 -27.13 -28.91
N VAL A 15 23.04 -26.63 -29.19
CA VAL A 15 23.59 -25.44 -28.50
C VAL A 15 22.77 -24.19 -28.85
N GLY A 16 22.38 -24.04 -30.12
CA GLY A 16 21.53 -22.94 -30.56
C GLY A 16 20.16 -22.93 -29.87
N SER A 17 19.48 -24.09 -29.79
CA SER A 17 18.16 -24.19 -29.14
C SER A 17 18.23 -24.00 -27.63
N LEU A 18 19.27 -24.51 -26.95
CA LEU A 18 19.51 -24.21 -25.52
C LEU A 18 19.73 -22.71 -25.27
N GLY A 19 20.47 -22.02 -26.16
CA GLY A 19 20.66 -20.57 -26.07
C GLY A 19 19.35 -19.80 -26.19
N VAL A 20 18.50 -20.17 -27.16
CA VAL A 20 17.18 -19.54 -27.37
C VAL A 20 16.24 -19.80 -26.19
N LEU A 21 16.20 -21.04 -25.68
CA LEU A 21 15.38 -21.38 -24.51
C LEU A 21 15.87 -20.66 -23.24
N GLY A 22 17.19 -20.55 -23.04
CA GLY A 22 17.77 -19.80 -21.94
C GLY A 22 17.44 -18.31 -21.98
N ALA A 23 17.55 -17.69 -23.16
CA ALA A 23 17.13 -16.29 -23.35
C ALA A 23 15.62 -16.11 -23.14
N GLY A 24 14.81 -17.03 -23.67
CA GLY A 24 13.36 -17.04 -23.45
C GLY A 24 12.99 -17.18 -21.98
N ALA A 25 13.66 -18.04 -21.23
CA ALA A 25 13.46 -18.22 -19.79
C ALA A 25 13.86 -16.98 -18.98
N MET A 26 14.94 -16.29 -19.35
CA MET A 26 15.32 -15.03 -18.71
C MET A 26 14.29 -13.92 -18.94
N ILE A 27 13.85 -13.74 -20.20
CA ILE A 27 12.80 -12.76 -20.54
C ILE A 27 11.48 -13.09 -19.82
N TRP A 28 11.12 -14.37 -19.75
CA TRP A 28 9.92 -14.83 -19.04
C TRP A 28 10.03 -14.62 -17.52
N SER A 29 11.20 -14.86 -16.93
CA SER A 29 11.46 -14.61 -15.50
C SER A 29 11.34 -13.13 -15.16
N GLU A 30 11.90 -12.24 -15.99
CA GLU A 30 11.77 -10.78 -15.83
C GLU A 30 10.29 -10.34 -15.94
N TYR A 31 9.55 -10.91 -16.89
CA TYR A 31 8.12 -10.65 -17.07
C TYR A 31 7.29 -11.08 -15.86
N LEU A 32 7.56 -12.27 -15.30
CA LEU A 32 6.87 -12.75 -14.10
C LEU A 32 7.17 -11.87 -12.87
N ASN A 33 8.42 -11.42 -12.69
CA ASN A 33 8.78 -10.51 -11.60
C ASN A 33 8.10 -9.14 -11.73
N ALA A 34 7.94 -8.62 -12.95
CA ALA A 34 7.27 -7.35 -13.19
C ALA A 34 5.76 -7.38 -12.86
N GLN A 35 5.13 -8.56 -12.87
CA GLN A 35 3.70 -8.75 -12.58
C GLN A 35 3.37 -8.84 -11.08
N VAL A 36 4.38 -8.90 -10.19
CA VAL A 36 4.15 -8.91 -8.75
C VAL A 36 3.68 -7.52 -8.30
N LYS A 37 2.37 -7.39 -8.02
CA LYS A 37 1.77 -6.17 -7.44
C LYS A 37 2.50 -5.79 -6.16
N GLN A 38 2.98 -4.56 -6.17
CA GLN A 38 3.91 -4.03 -5.19
C GLN A 38 3.19 -3.38 -4.00
N ASP A 39 3.57 -3.77 -2.79
CA ASP A 39 3.21 -3.06 -1.55
C ASP A 39 4.06 -1.79 -1.42
N VAL A 40 3.82 -0.82 -2.30
CA VAL A 40 4.62 0.40 -2.38
C VAL A 40 3.81 1.60 -1.97
N LEU A 41 4.34 2.29 -0.98
CA LEU A 41 3.81 3.58 -0.54
C LEU A 41 4.36 4.69 -1.43
N ARG A 42 3.44 5.44 -2.02
CA ARG A 42 3.72 6.55 -2.92
C ARG A 42 3.69 7.88 -2.16
N PRO A 43 4.35 8.94 -2.68
CA PRO A 43 4.33 10.27 -2.07
C PRO A 43 2.90 10.80 -1.87
N PRO A 44 2.71 11.80 -1.00
CA PRO A 44 1.40 12.41 -0.80
C PRO A 44 0.88 13.04 -2.10
N GLY A 45 -0.42 12.90 -2.34
CA GLY A 45 -1.10 13.40 -3.54
C GLY A 45 -0.95 12.53 -4.77
N ALA A 46 -0.37 11.33 -4.67
CA ALA A 46 -0.32 10.39 -5.78
C ALA A 46 -1.73 9.99 -6.24
N LYS A 47 -2.01 10.16 -7.53
CA LYS A 47 -3.26 9.67 -8.15
C LYS A 47 -3.30 8.13 -8.13
N LYS A 48 -4.49 7.56 -8.27
CA LYS A 48 -4.67 6.09 -8.41
C LYS A 48 -3.91 5.53 -9.62
N ASP A 49 -3.89 6.28 -10.71
CA ASP A 49 -3.17 5.97 -11.94
C ASP A 49 -1.80 6.65 -12.01
N PHE A 50 -1.13 6.84 -10.86
CA PHE A 50 0.17 7.51 -10.75
C PHE A 50 1.19 7.09 -11.83
N LEU A 51 1.26 5.80 -12.17
CA LEU A 51 2.22 5.26 -13.13
C LEU A 51 2.01 5.75 -14.57
N SER A 52 0.79 6.10 -14.97
CA SER A 52 0.51 6.64 -16.31
C SER A 52 0.93 8.09 -16.45
N HIS A 53 0.93 8.85 -15.34
CA HIS A 53 1.23 10.29 -15.32
C HIS A 53 2.68 10.61 -14.93
N CYS A 54 3.37 9.70 -14.22
CA CYS A 54 4.70 9.97 -13.72
C CYS A 54 5.75 9.92 -14.84
N ILE A 55 6.36 11.07 -15.15
CA ILE A 55 7.44 11.19 -16.14
C ILE A 55 8.83 10.85 -15.57
N ARG A 56 8.90 10.34 -14.33
CA ARG A 56 10.15 9.88 -13.68
C ARG A 56 11.25 10.94 -13.59
N CYS A 57 10.87 12.21 -13.41
CA CYS A 57 11.80 13.35 -13.38
C CYS A 57 12.58 13.51 -12.06
N GLY A 58 12.14 12.88 -10.96
CA GLY A 58 12.86 12.93 -9.68
C GLY A 58 12.71 14.23 -8.85
N LEU A 59 12.08 15.27 -9.39
CA LEU A 59 11.92 16.57 -8.72
C LEU A 59 11.22 16.48 -7.36
N CYS A 60 10.28 15.55 -7.19
CA CYS A 60 9.62 15.32 -5.90
C CYS A 60 10.58 14.79 -4.82
N VAL A 61 11.61 14.02 -5.21
CA VAL A 61 12.62 13.47 -4.31
C VAL A 61 13.57 14.56 -3.86
N GLU A 62 14.03 15.40 -4.78
CA GLU A 62 14.90 16.55 -4.49
C GLU A 62 14.18 17.58 -3.61
N ALA A 63 12.90 17.85 -3.87
CA ALA A 63 12.10 18.78 -3.09
C ALA A 63 11.75 18.28 -1.68
N CYS A 64 12.04 17.02 -1.33
CA CYS A 64 11.70 16.46 -0.02
C CYS A 64 12.75 16.87 1.04
N PRO A 65 12.41 17.73 2.02
CA PRO A 65 13.39 18.25 2.98
C PRO A 65 13.93 17.17 3.94
N TYR A 66 13.19 16.07 4.11
CA TYR A 66 13.53 15.00 5.04
C TYR A 66 14.17 13.78 4.35
N LEU A 67 14.41 13.83 3.03
CA LEU A 67 14.95 12.71 2.25
C LEU A 67 14.13 11.41 2.42
N THR A 68 12.82 11.56 2.68
CA THR A 68 11.88 10.44 2.83
C THR A 68 11.75 9.65 1.53
N LEU A 69 11.66 10.37 0.41
CA LEU A 69 11.39 9.79 -0.90
C LEU A 69 12.69 9.28 -1.53
N LYS A 70 12.60 8.16 -2.25
CA LYS A 70 13.68 7.56 -3.03
C LYS A 70 13.16 7.16 -4.40
N LEU A 71 14.03 7.19 -5.40
CA LEU A 71 13.73 6.64 -6.72
C LEU A 71 13.98 5.14 -6.72
N ALA A 72 13.06 4.38 -7.28
CA ALA A 72 13.22 2.95 -7.49
C ALA A 72 14.31 2.67 -8.52
N GLU A 73 15.27 1.82 -8.17
CA GLU A 73 16.32 1.34 -9.06
C GLU A 73 15.77 0.33 -10.09
N VAL A 74 16.45 0.19 -11.22
CA VAL A 74 16.12 -0.84 -12.22
C VAL A 74 16.40 -2.22 -11.63
N GLY A 75 15.48 -3.17 -11.81
CA GLY A 75 15.65 -4.53 -11.29
C GLY A 75 15.60 -4.62 -9.76
N ASN A 76 15.01 -3.64 -9.07
CA ASN A 76 14.92 -3.69 -7.62
C ASN A 76 14.15 -4.94 -7.17
N GLN A 77 14.65 -5.57 -6.11
CA GLN A 77 14.08 -6.79 -5.51
C GLN A 77 12.65 -6.63 -5.00
N LYS A 78 12.19 -5.39 -4.86
CA LYS A 78 10.82 -5.13 -4.44
C LYS A 78 9.91 -5.39 -5.63
N GLY A 79 10.26 -4.97 -6.84
CA GLY A 79 9.45 -4.99 -8.08
C GLY A 79 8.80 -3.64 -8.40
N ILE A 80 9.29 -2.56 -7.77
CA ILE A 80 8.79 -1.19 -7.98
C ILE A 80 9.15 -0.72 -9.38
N SER A 81 8.23 -0.06 -10.08
CA SER A 81 8.53 0.52 -11.39
C SER A 81 9.75 1.46 -11.31
N ALA A 82 10.79 1.16 -12.09
CA ALA A 82 12.04 1.92 -12.05
C ALA A 82 11.83 3.43 -12.31
N GLY A 83 12.62 4.27 -11.66
CA GLY A 83 12.56 5.73 -11.77
C GLY A 83 11.31 6.36 -11.14
N THR A 84 10.49 5.59 -10.41
CA THR A 84 9.32 6.13 -9.71
C THR A 84 9.62 6.33 -8.22
N PRO A 85 9.06 7.40 -7.61
CA PRO A 85 9.29 7.70 -6.20
C PRO A 85 8.51 6.74 -5.29
N TYR A 86 9.13 6.38 -4.17
CA TYR A 86 8.54 5.61 -3.08
C TYR A 86 9.20 5.98 -1.75
N PHE A 87 8.65 5.52 -0.63
CA PHE A 87 9.31 5.63 0.67
C PHE A 87 9.12 4.38 1.53
N GLU A 88 9.95 4.25 2.57
CA GLU A 88 9.94 3.13 3.51
C GLU A 88 9.70 3.67 4.92
N PRO A 89 8.47 3.58 5.46
CA PRO A 89 8.09 4.12 6.77
C PRO A 89 9.07 3.79 7.89
N ARG A 90 9.46 2.51 8.02
CA ARG A 90 10.39 2.07 9.07
C ARG A 90 11.74 2.80 9.05
N LYS A 91 12.25 3.15 7.86
CA LYS A 91 13.52 3.86 7.70
C LYS A 91 13.32 5.35 7.91
N ILE A 92 12.58 6.00 7.02
CA ILE A 92 12.30 7.44 7.05
C ILE A 92 10.82 7.61 6.64
N PRO A 93 9.93 7.99 7.57
CA PRO A 93 8.52 8.19 7.28
C PRO A 93 8.29 9.54 6.59
N CYS A 94 7.07 9.77 6.12
CA CYS A 94 6.63 11.07 5.64
C CYS A 94 6.35 11.98 6.84
N TYR A 95 7.01 13.14 6.87
CA TYR A 95 6.85 14.11 7.96
C TYR A 95 5.64 15.06 7.82
N MET A 96 4.76 14.81 6.85
CA MET A 96 3.53 15.59 6.61
C MET A 96 3.77 17.11 6.55
N CYS A 97 4.70 17.54 5.69
CA CYS A 97 5.01 18.95 5.50
C CYS A 97 3.75 19.74 5.06
N GLN A 98 3.45 20.86 5.73
CA GLN A 98 2.25 21.68 5.45
C GLN A 98 2.23 22.22 4.02
N ASP A 99 3.39 22.62 3.49
CA ASP A 99 3.54 23.17 2.13
C ASP A 99 3.62 22.12 1.01
N ILE A 100 3.71 20.84 1.37
CA ILE A 100 3.74 19.70 0.45
C ILE A 100 4.68 19.94 -0.76
N PRO A 101 5.97 20.25 -0.53
CA PRO A 101 6.88 20.66 -1.61
C PRO A 101 7.05 19.56 -2.67
N CYS A 102 7.00 18.28 -2.28
CA CYS A 102 7.08 17.16 -3.21
C CYS A 102 5.96 17.15 -4.26
N MET A 103 4.74 17.56 -3.90
CA MET A 103 3.61 17.65 -4.82
C MET A 103 3.73 18.91 -5.70
N ARG A 104 4.02 20.07 -5.09
CA ARG A 104 4.14 21.35 -5.82
C ARG A 104 5.23 21.31 -6.90
N SER A 105 6.30 20.55 -6.68
CA SER A 105 7.38 20.37 -7.64
C SER A 105 7.09 19.33 -8.74
N CYS A 106 5.88 18.75 -8.80
CA CYS A 106 5.53 17.75 -9.81
C CYS A 106 5.01 18.42 -11.11
N PRO A 107 5.79 18.43 -12.21
CA PRO A 107 5.37 19.08 -13.45
C PRO A 107 4.32 18.29 -14.23
N SER A 108 4.24 16.97 -14.04
CA SER A 108 3.33 16.11 -14.80
C SER A 108 1.96 15.94 -14.15
N GLY A 109 1.74 16.51 -12.95
CA GLY A 109 0.49 16.32 -12.20
C GLY A 109 0.25 14.89 -11.72
N ALA A 110 1.27 14.04 -11.69
CA ALA A 110 1.18 12.69 -11.11
C ALA A 110 0.93 12.75 -9.59
N LEU A 111 1.49 13.78 -8.95
CA LEU A 111 1.11 14.22 -7.61
C LEU A 111 0.19 15.44 -7.77
N SER A 112 -1.05 15.31 -7.34
CA SER A 112 -2.12 16.22 -7.70
C SER A 112 -2.76 16.86 -6.48
N ALA A 113 -3.05 18.16 -6.57
CA ALA A 113 -3.72 18.90 -5.50
C ALA A 113 -5.13 18.33 -5.22
N GLU A 114 -5.82 17.86 -6.27
CA GLU A 114 -7.16 17.29 -6.19
C GLU A 114 -7.21 16.05 -5.29
N ALA A 115 -6.14 15.26 -5.26
CA ALA A 115 -6.02 14.09 -4.38
C ALA A 115 -5.83 14.48 -2.89
N LEU A 116 -5.62 15.76 -2.60
CA LEU A 116 -5.37 16.33 -1.27
C LEU A 116 -6.35 17.46 -0.90
N SER A 117 -7.34 17.73 -1.75
CA SER A 117 -8.32 18.79 -1.52
C SER A 117 -9.49 18.29 -0.68
N ASP A 118 -10.00 19.15 0.21
CA ASP A 118 -11.31 18.94 0.84
C ASP A 118 -12.49 19.26 -0.11
N ALA A 119 -13.71 19.11 0.41
CA ALA A 119 -14.94 19.40 -0.35
C ALA A 119 -15.02 20.89 -0.74
N GLU A 120 -14.33 21.77 -0.02
CA GLU A 120 -14.23 23.20 -0.24
C GLU A 120 -13.06 23.59 -1.15
N GLY A 121 -12.28 22.62 -1.64
CA GLY A 121 -11.16 22.81 -2.57
C GLY A 121 -9.85 23.25 -1.92
N GLN A 122 -9.74 23.25 -0.58
CA GLN A 122 -8.51 23.60 0.13
C GLN A 122 -7.57 22.40 0.20
N VAL A 123 -6.34 22.58 -0.27
CA VAL A 123 -5.30 21.54 -0.24
C VAL A 123 -4.74 21.41 1.18
N LYS A 124 -4.93 20.25 1.81
CA LYS A 124 -4.31 19.94 3.11
C LYS A 124 -3.66 18.57 3.10
N ILE A 125 -2.49 18.48 3.73
CA ILE A 125 -1.73 17.22 3.83
C ILE A 125 -2.48 16.12 4.59
N ASP A 126 -3.41 16.48 5.47
CA ASP A 126 -4.25 15.57 6.25
C ASP A 126 -5.18 14.71 5.38
N TYR A 127 -5.46 15.14 4.15
CA TYR A 127 -6.26 14.36 3.18
C TYR A 127 -5.42 13.42 2.33
N ALA A 128 -4.10 13.36 2.53
CA ALA A 128 -3.26 12.38 1.85
C ALA A 128 -3.75 10.96 2.10
N ARG A 129 -3.70 10.12 1.07
CA ARG A 129 -4.02 8.69 1.13
C ARG A 129 -2.85 7.89 0.57
N MET A 130 -1.70 7.97 1.22
CA MET A 130 -0.49 7.21 0.83
C MET A 130 -0.63 5.72 1.18
N GLY A 131 -1.36 5.43 2.25
CA GLY A 131 -1.60 4.09 2.77
C GLY A 131 -2.46 4.11 4.04
N VAL A 132 -2.66 2.95 4.65
CA VAL A 132 -3.37 2.77 5.91
C VAL A 132 -2.50 1.96 6.86
N ALA A 133 -2.43 2.39 8.13
CA ALA A 133 -1.72 1.66 9.17
C ALA A 133 -2.57 0.48 9.67
N VAL A 134 -1.96 -0.70 9.74
CA VAL A 134 -2.58 -1.95 10.22
C VAL A 134 -1.78 -2.45 11.42
N ILE A 135 -2.48 -2.86 12.46
CA ILE A 135 -1.89 -3.33 13.72
C ILE A 135 -2.04 -4.85 13.82
N ASP A 136 -0.92 -5.54 14.06
CA ASP A 136 -0.86 -6.91 14.53
C ASP A 136 -1.20 -6.93 16.02
N THR A 137 -2.42 -7.34 16.33
CA THR A 137 -2.95 -7.41 17.70
C THR A 137 -2.32 -8.55 18.52
N THR A 138 -1.70 -9.54 17.87
CA THR A 138 -1.10 -10.69 18.54
C THR A 138 0.28 -10.34 19.13
N HIS A 139 1.10 -9.63 18.35
CA HIS A 139 2.47 -9.30 18.76
C HIS A 139 2.62 -7.91 19.37
N CYS A 140 1.59 -7.07 19.29
CA CYS A 140 1.63 -5.74 19.88
C CYS A 140 1.67 -5.81 21.42
N ILE A 141 2.71 -5.25 22.01
CA ILE A 141 2.89 -5.25 23.47
C ILE A 141 1.76 -4.52 24.22
N ALA A 142 1.09 -3.57 23.56
CA ALA A 142 -0.08 -2.89 24.13
C ALA A 142 -1.28 -3.84 24.30
N TYR A 143 -1.49 -4.73 23.32
CA TYR A 143 -2.49 -5.80 23.41
C TYR A 143 -2.09 -6.88 24.43
N GLY A 144 -0.78 -7.10 24.60
CA GLY A 144 -0.21 -7.91 25.68
C GLY A 144 -0.36 -7.33 27.09
N GLY A 145 -0.92 -6.13 27.25
CA GLY A 145 -1.19 -5.50 28.55
C GLY A 145 -0.10 -4.56 29.08
N ILE A 146 0.97 -4.33 28.30
CA ILE A 146 1.98 -3.32 28.61
C ILE A 146 1.44 -1.94 28.21
N GLN A 147 1.61 -0.92 29.04
CA GLN A 147 1.21 0.45 28.72
C GLN A 147 2.18 1.09 27.70
N CYS A 148 1.94 0.82 26.42
CA CYS A 148 2.69 1.40 25.32
C CYS A 148 1.76 2.29 24.46
N ASP A 149 2.13 3.55 24.31
CA ASP A 149 1.43 4.54 23.48
C ASP A 149 2.35 5.21 22.45
N ALA A 150 3.49 4.58 22.13
CA ALA A 150 4.50 5.12 21.23
C ALA A 150 3.95 5.46 19.84
N CYS A 151 3.16 4.55 19.24
CA CYS A 151 2.53 4.79 17.94
C CYS A 151 1.49 5.93 17.99
N TYR A 152 0.77 6.06 19.11
CA TYR A 152 -0.23 7.09 19.33
C TYR A 152 0.41 8.48 19.46
N ARG A 153 1.48 8.61 20.26
CA ARG A 153 2.21 9.87 20.40
C ARG A 153 2.95 10.29 19.13
N ALA A 154 3.35 9.34 18.30
CA ALA A 154 4.02 9.60 17.03
C ALA A 154 3.06 10.02 15.90
N CYS A 155 1.75 9.86 16.08
CA CYS A 155 0.77 10.19 15.04
C CYS A 155 0.53 11.72 14.98
N PRO A 156 0.71 12.37 13.82
CA PRO A 156 0.36 13.80 13.66
C PRO A 156 -1.13 14.08 13.84
N LEU A 157 -1.97 13.10 13.48
CA LEU A 157 -3.43 13.17 13.58
C LEU A 157 -3.94 12.42 14.80
N ILE A 158 -3.36 12.75 15.96
CA ILE A 158 -3.68 12.12 17.24
C ILE A 158 -5.18 12.23 17.55
N LYS A 159 -5.77 11.17 18.12
CA LYS A 159 -7.21 11.04 18.43
C LYS A 159 -8.14 11.03 17.21
N LYS A 160 -7.65 11.27 15.99
CA LYS A 160 -8.42 11.17 14.74
C LYS A 160 -8.04 9.91 13.98
N ALA A 161 -6.83 9.87 13.42
CA ALA A 161 -6.34 8.72 12.65
C ALA A 161 -5.89 7.56 13.54
N LEU A 162 -5.40 7.86 14.75
CA LEU A 162 -4.98 6.85 15.71
C LEU A 162 -5.43 7.28 17.10
N TYR A 163 -6.20 6.42 17.75
CA TYR A 163 -6.78 6.66 19.08
C TYR A 163 -6.56 5.45 19.98
N LEU A 164 -6.70 5.65 21.29
CA LEU A 164 -6.56 4.60 22.29
C LEU A 164 -7.94 4.19 22.77
N LYS A 165 -8.27 2.90 22.60
CA LYS A 165 -9.43 2.28 23.23
C LYS A 165 -9.01 1.77 24.60
N VAL A 166 -9.72 2.22 25.64
CA VAL A 166 -9.50 1.74 27.01
C VAL A 166 -10.33 0.49 27.20
N GLU A 167 -9.68 -0.62 27.54
CA GLU A 167 -10.34 -1.88 27.89
C GLU A 167 -9.90 -2.34 29.28
N HIS A 168 -10.78 -3.06 29.98
CA HIS A 168 -10.44 -3.65 31.27
C HIS A 168 -9.43 -4.79 31.07
N ASN A 169 -8.46 -4.94 31.97
CA ASN A 169 -7.54 -6.07 31.92
C ASN A 169 -8.06 -7.22 32.77
N ASP A 170 -8.72 -8.18 32.11
CA ASP A 170 -9.26 -9.39 32.74
C ASP A 170 -8.19 -10.20 33.51
N PHE A 171 -6.91 -10.07 33.15
CA PHE A 171 -5.83 -10.86 33.75
C PHE A 171 -5.32 -10.33 35.08
N THR A 172 -5.41 -9.00 35.32
CA THR A 172 -4.85 -8.37 36.52
C THR A 172 -5.89 -7.64 37.37
N ASP A 173 -7.09 -7.43 36.82
CA ASP A 173 -8.27 -6.83 37.46
C ASP A 173 -8.05 -5.44 38.10
N LYS A 174 -6.89 -4.83 37.85
CA LYS A 174 -6.43 -3.58 38.48
C LYS A 174 -5.97 -2.52 37.49
N HIS A 175 -5.65 -2.90 36.26
CA HIS A 175 -5.14 -1.98 35.23
C HIS A 175 -6.01 -2.03 33.98
N SER A 176 -6.12 -0.91 33.27
CA SER A 176 -6.76 -0.89 31.95
C SER A 176 -5.71 -1.09 30.85
N LYS A 177 -6.07 -1.85 29.81
CA LYS A 177 -5.31 -1.94 28.57
C LYS A 177 -5.60 -0.69 27.72
N LEU A 178 -4.55 -0.10 27.17
CA LEU A 178 -4.65 1.02 26.22
C LEU A 178 -4.38 0.47 24.82
N LEU A 179 -5.44 0.09 24.12
CA LEU A 179 -5.33 -0.56 22.82
C LEU A 179 -5.28 0.50 21.70
N PRO A 180 -4.20 0.58 20.93
CA PRO A 180 -4.15 1.46 19.77
C PRO A 180 -5.12 0.94 18.69
N MET A 181 -5.94 1.85 18.19
CA MET A 181 -6.89 1.66 17.10
C MET A 181 -6.58 2.67 16.00
N VAL A 182 -6.64 2.23 14.74
CA VAL A 182 -6.44 3.09 13.56
C VAL A 182 -7.78 3.32 12.89
N ASP A 183 -8.11 4.59 12.66
CA ASP A 183 -9.22 4.98 11.80
C ASP A 183 -8.70 5.17 10.36
N ALA A 184 -9.11 4.28 9.47
CA ALA A 184 -8.69 4.30 8.08
C ALA A 184 -9.24 5.50 7.28
N GLU A 185 -10.33 6.13 7.73
CA GLU A 185 -10.88 7.31 7.04
C GLU A 185 -9.98 8.53 7.21
N PHE A 186 -9.27 8.64 8.35
CA PHE A 186 -8.34 9.74 8.65
C PHE A 186 -6.87 9.36 8.51
N CYS A 187 -6.53 8.07 8.44
CA CYS A 187 -5.15 7.64 8.30
C CYS A 187 -4.57 8.07 6.95
N THR A 188 -3.47 8.85 7.00
CA THR A 188 -2.80 9.32 5.79
C THR A 188 -1.78 8.33 5.23
N GLY A 189 -1.37 7.35 6.04
CA GLY A 189 -0.30 6.41 5.70
C GLY A 189 1.10 7.03 5.78
N CYS A 190 1.30 8.07 6.61
CA CYS A 190 2.61 8.75 6.71
C CYS A 190 3.74 7.86 7.26
N GLY A 191 3.42 6.81 8.02
CA GLY A 191 4.41 5.84 8.48
C GLY A 191 5.14 6.20 9.77
N MET A 192 4.87 7.35 10.39
CA MET A 192 5.53 7.73 11.65
C MET A 192 5.29 6.71 12.77
N CYS A 193 4.10 6.11 12.81
CA CYS A 193 3.74 5.08 13.79
C CYS A 193 4.55 3.78 13.60
N GLU A 194 4.85 3.38 12.37
CA GLU A 194 5.68 2.20 12.06
C GLU A 194 7.14 2.41 12.49
N ARG A 195 7.65 3.64 12.30
CA ARG A 195 9.00 4.00 12.77
C ARG A 195 9.08 4.09 14.29
N ALA A 196 8.04 4.61 14.95
CA ALA A 196 7.99 4.75 16.40
C ALA A 196 7.78 3.42 17.14
N CYS A 197 7.38 2.36 16.43
CA CYS A 197 7.12 1.06 17.05
C CYS A 197 8.41 0.47 17.65
N VAL A 198 8.36 0.20 18.96
CA VAL A 198 9.50 -0.25 19.79
C VAL A 198 9.85 -1.73 19.60
N THR A 199 9.00 -2.51 18.93
CA THR A 199 9.25 -3.93 18.70
C THR A 199 10.33 -4.14 17.64
N GLN A 200 10.98 -5.30 17.67
CA GLN A 200 12.06 -5.66 16.73
C GLN A 200 11.58 -5.61 15.27
N LYS A 201 10.46 -6.29 15.00
CA LYS A 201 9.67 -6.12 13.78
C LYS A 201 8.44 -5.28 14.13
N PRO A 202 8.15 -4.18 13.40
CA PRO A 202 7.03 -3.31 13.75
C PRO A 202 5.72 -4.08 13.72
N THR A 203 4.93 -3.96 14.79
CA THR A 203 3.59 -4.56 14.88
C THR A 203 2.54 -3.68 14.25
N ILE A 204 2.86 -2.41 13.99
CA ILE A 204 2.03 -1.50 13.21
C ILE A 204 2.76 -1.21 11.90
N VAL A 205 2.17 -1.61 10.77
CA VAL A 205 2.75 -1.46 9.43
C VAL A 205 1.82 -0.67 8.53
N VAL A 206 2.37 0.15 7.65
CA VAL A 206 1.57 0.89 6.67
C VAL A 206 1.56 0.15 5.35
N LEU A 207 0.35 -0.11 4.84
CA LEU A 207 0.11 -0.79 3.57
C LEU A 207 -0.64 0.14 2.60
N PRO A 208 -0.54 -0.07 1.27
CA PRO A 208 -1.30 0.72 0.31
C PRO A 208 -2.80 0.69 0.59
N TYR A 209 -3.46 1.84 0.43
CA TYR A 209 -4.88 2.01 0.78
C TYR A 209 -5.77 0.96 0.10
N GLU A 210 -5.55 0.72 -1.20
CA GLU A 210 -6.32 -0.23 -2.02
C GLU A 210 -6.16 -1.70 -1.59
N LYS A 211 -5.08 -2.03 -0.85
CA LYS A 211 -4.85 -3.40 -0.35
C LYS A 211 -5.52 -3.64 1.00
N VAL A 212 -5.68 -2.58 1.80
CA VAL A 212 -6.27 -2.66 3.14
C VAL A 212 -7.79 -2.48 3.09
N MET A 213 -8.25 -1.56 2.25
CA MET A 213 -9.65 -1.12 2.27
C MET A 213 -10.53 -1.97 1.35
N GLY A 214 -11.58 -2.54 1.93
CA GLY A 214 -12.65 -3.18 1.18
C GLY A 214 -13.67 -2.16 0.64
N ALA A 215 -14.52 -2.63 -0.28
CA ALA A 215 -15.68 -1.89 -0.75
C ALA A 215 -16.96 -2.52 -0.20
N VAL A 216 -17.87 -1.69 0.29
CA VAL A 216 -19.22 -2.12 0.68
C VAL A 216 -20.09 -2.13 -0.57
N GLY A 217 -20.72 -3.28 -0.87
CA GLY A 217 -21.61 -3.42 -2.03
C GLY A 217 -22.80 -2.47 -1.98
N ASP A 218 -23.43 -2.23 -3.13
CA ASP A 218 -24.51 -1.24 -3.30
C ASP A 218 -25.76 -1.53 -2.46
N HIS A 219 -25.95 -2.78 -2.04
CA HIS A 219 -27.08 -3.20 -1.21
C HIS A 219 -26.99 -2.77 0.26
N TYR A 220 -25.81 -2.38 0.74
CA TYR A 220 -25.60 -2.03 2.15
C TYR A 220 -25.38 -0.52 2.29
N ILE A 221 -26.48 0.20 2.49
CA ILE A 221 -26.48 1.65 2.71
C ILE A 221 -26.23 1.95 4.19
N ARG A 222 -25.28 2.84 4.47
CA ARG A 222 -24.96 3.26 5.84
C ARG A 222 -25.59 4.61 6.14
N SER A 223 -26.72 4.62 6.85
CA SER A 223 -27.45 5.85 7.21
C SER A 223 -26.62 6.86 8.01
N TRP A 224 -25.59 6.40 8.74
CA TRP A 224 -24.69 7.28 9.51
C TRP A 224 -23.58 7.92 8.67
N LYS A 225 -23.43 7.56 7.39
CA LYS A 225 -22.43 8.14 6.48
C LYS A 225 -23.10 9.15 5.55
N GLN A 226 -22.72 10.41 5.68
CA GLN A 226 -23.29 11.50 4.89
C GLN A 226 -23.11 11.23 3.38
N GLY A 227 -24.22 11.29 2.64
CA GLY A 227 -24.24 11.05 1.20
C GLY A 227 -24.31 9.58 0.75
N ASP A 228 -24.28 8.59 1.66
CA ASP A 228 -24.43 7.17 1.26
C ASP A 228 -25.90 6.85 0.90
N GLU A 229 -26.87 7.57 1.48
CA GLU A 229 -28.30 7.41 1.21
C GLU A 229 -28.72 7.78 -0.22
N THR A 230 -27.94 8.60 -0.93
CA THR A 230 -28.26 8.96 -2.32
C THR A 230 -28.17 7.76 -3.27
N ARG A 231 -27.50 6.67 -2.85
CA ARG A 231 -27.41 5.41 -3.60
C ARG A 231 -28.74 4.64 -3.62
N ILE A 232 -29.69 4.94 -2.71
CA ILE A 232 -31.04 4.36 -2.73
C ILE A 232 -31.75 4.66 -4.05
N ASN A 233 -31.51 5.85 -4.60
CA ASN A 233 -32.18 6.34 -5.81
C ASN A 233 -31.44 5.94 -7.11
N GLN A 234 -30.33 5.21 -7.02
CA GLN A 234 -29.61 4.70 -8.18
C GLN A 234 -30.13 3.30 -8.49
N GLU A 235 -30.48 3.03 -9.76
CA GLU A 235 -30.79 1.67 -10.20
C GLU A 235 -29.55 0.79 -10.00
N VAL A 236 -29.59 -0.08 -8.99
CA VAL A 236 -28.54 -1.06 -8.74
C VAL A 236 -28.72 -2.18 -9.74
N ASP A 237 -27.70 -2.42 -10.59
CA ASP A 237 -27.66 -3.62 -11.43
C ASP A 237 -27.68 -4.84 -10.50
N SER A 238 -28.82 -5.52 -10.44
CA SER A 238 -29.15 -6.53 -9.43
C SER A 238 -28.43 -7.87 -9.66
N ASN A 239 -27.32 -7.88 -10.39
CA ASN A 239 -26.63 -9.11 -10.75
C ASN A 239 -25.14 -9.13 -10.33
N PRO A 240 -24.86 -9.20 -9.01
CA PRO A 240 -23.53 -9.53 -8.54
C PRO A 240 -23.34 -11.05 -8.66
N ASN A 241 -22.79 -11.49 -9.78
CA ASN A 241 -22.48 -12.88 -10.16
C ASN A 241 -23.65 -13.77 -10.62
N LYS A 242 -23.52 -14.22 -11.88
CA LYS A 242 -24.23 -15.34 -12.51
C LYS A 242 -23.82 -16.73 -11.95
N THR A 243 -23.33 -16.78 -10.72
CA THR A 243 -23.05 -18.02 -9.99
C THR A 243 -23.75 -17.89 -8.65
N ASN A 244 -24.84 -18.63 -8.51
CA ASN A 244 -25.66 -18.69 -7.31
C ASN A 244 -24.76 -18.87 -6.08
N SER A 245 -24.97 -18.02 -5.08
CA SER A 245 -24.38 -18.15 -3.74
C SER A 245 -24.76 -19.44 -3.01
N LEU A 246 -25.49 -20.36 -3.64
CA LEU A 246 -25.76 -21.70 -3.14
C LEU A 246 -24.83 -22.76 -3.74
N ASP A 247 -24.14 -22.48 -4.86
CA ASP A 247 -23.29 -23.49 -5.53
C ASP A 247 -21.97 -23.73 -4.75
N TYR A 248 -21.45 -22.74 -4.02
CA TYR A 248 -20.20 -22.90 -3.25
C TYR A 248 -20.35 -23.75 -1.98
N LEU A 249 -21.58 -23.96 -1.49
CA LEU A 249 -21.87 -24.82 -0.33
C LEU A 249 -22.21 -26.26 -0.72
N ASN A 250 -22.62 -26.48 -1.97
CA ASN A 250 -23.11 -27.77 -2.45
C ASN A 250 -22.08 -28.55 -3.28
N ASN A 251 -21.02 -27.90 -3.76
CA ASN A 251 -19.93 -28.59 -4.45
C ASN A 251 -18.93 -29.11 -3.42
N GLY A 252 -19.23 -30.26 -2.83
CA GLY A 252 -18.42 -30.96 -1.83
C GLY A 252 -17.08 -31.50 -2.35
N GLU A 253 -16.22 -30.63 -2.88
CA GLU A 253 -14.82 -30.94 -3.17
C GLU A 253 -13.95 -30.52 -1.97
N PHE A 254 -13.83 -31.46 -1.02
CA PHE A 254 -12.66 -31.62 -0.17
C PHE A 254 -11.74 -32.69 -0.79
#